data_AF-A0A920W4H3-F1
#
_entry.id   AF-A0A920W4H3-F1
#
_cell.length_a   1.000
_cell.length_b   1.000
_cell.length_c   1.000
_cell.angle_alpha   90.00
_cell.angle_beta   90.00
_cell.angle_gamma   90.00
#
_symmetry.space_group_name_H-M   'P 1'
#
loop_
_entity.id
_entity.type
_entity.pdbx_description
1 polymer ?
#
loop_
_entity_poly.entity_id
_entity_poly.type
_entity_poly.pdbx_seq_one_letter_code
_entity_poly.pdbx_strand_id
1 'polypeptide(L)' 'MKQSLSALIIGICILFFMQTSANAQDREEIDVAALGPQVGEQIPEFALPDQNGTVQTLESIMGEEGAMIVFHRSADW' A
#
# COMPACT_ATOMS: atom_id res chain seq x y z
N MET A 1 49.30 22.29 -5.42
CA MET A 1 48.74 20.96 -5.74
C MET A 1 48.07 20.29 -4.55
N LYS A 2 48.75 20.06 -3.41
CA LYS A 2 48.17 19.32 -2.27
C LYS A 2 46.93 20.00 -1.65
N GLN A 3 46.98 21.34 -1.47
CA GLN A 3 45.83 22.09 -0.92
C GLN A 3 44.62 22.15 -1.88
N SER A 4 44.90 22.23 -3.19
CA SER A 4 43.89 22.19 -4.25
C SER A 4 43.17 20.84 -4.28
N LEU A 5 43.90 19.75 -4.02
CA LEU A 5 43.37 18.38 -3.95
C LEU A 5 42.53 18.17 -2.68
N SER A 6 42.98 18.67 -1.53
CA SER A 6 42.21 18.61 -0.27
C SER A 6 40.89 19.37 -0.37
N ALA A 7 40.88 20.55 -1.00
CA ALA A 7 39.67 21.33 -1.21
C ALA A 7 38.64 20.61 -2.12
N LEU A 8 39.12 19.92 -3.15
CA LEU A 8 38.29 19.11 -4.03
C LEU A 8 37.65 17.93 -3.30
N ILE A 9 38.41 17.23 -2.46
CA ILE A 9 37.92 16.09 -1.67
C ILE A 9 36.84 16.55 -0.68
N ILE A 10 37.07 17.67 0.02
CA ILE A 10 36.09 18.23 0.95
C ILE A 10 34.80 18.63 0.22
N GLY A 11 34.91 19.25 -0.96
CA GLY A 11 33.76 19.58 -1.79
C GLY A 11 32.95 18.35 -2.21
N ILE A 12 33.62 17.27 -2.61
CA ILE A 12 32.97 16.00 -2.97
C ILE A 12 32.29 15.36 -1.74
N CYS A 13 32.94 15.37 -0.58
CA CYS A 13 32.36 14.83 0.66
C CYS A 13 31.11 15.61 1.09
N ILE A 14 31.10 16.94 0.96
CA ILE A 14 29.93 17.78 1.26
C ILE A 14 28.78 17.48 0.30
N LEU A 15 29.07 17.34 -0.99
CA LEU A 15 28.06 16.97 -2.00
C LEU A 15 27.46 15.59 -1.71
N PHE A 16 28.28 14.62 -1.29
CA PHE A 16 27.82 13.27 -0.94
C PHE A 16 26.96 13.26 0.33
N PHE A 17 27.30 14.09 1.33
CA PHE A 17 26.54 14.19 2.58
C PHE A 17 25.17 14.85 2.40
N MET A 18 24.99 15.74 1.41
CA MET A 18 23.67 16.32 1.10
C MET A 18 22.72 15.34 0.40
N GLN A 19 23.21 14.24 -0.19
CA GLN A 19 22.36 13.28 -0.90
C GLN A 19 21.69 12.25 0.02
N THR A 20 22.13 12.11 1.28
CA THR A 20 21.61 11.08 2.20
C THR A 20 20.29 11.47 2.88
N SER A 21 19.89 12.76 2.83
CA SER A 21 18.68 13.27 3.48
C SER A 21 17.40 13.17 2.63
N ALA A 22 17.48 12.74 1.37
CA ALA A 22 16.36 12.76 0.43
C ALA A 22 15.49 11.50 0.42
N ASN A 23 15.78 10.49 1.25
CA ASN A 23 15.02 9.23 1.28
C ASN A 23 13.99 9.13 2.42
N ALA A 24 13.78 10.21 3.19
CA ALA A 24 12.59 10.31 4.03
C ALA A 24 11.40 10.69 3.12
N GLN A 25 10.93 9.71 2.35
CA GLN A 25 9.76 9.88 1.51
C GLN A 25 8.56 10.09 2.44
N ASP A 26 7.97 11.29 2.41
CA ASP A 26 6.71 11.54 3.10
C ASP A 26 5.68 10.54 2.57
N ARG A 27 5.14 9.72 3.48
CA ARG A 27 4.08 8.79 3.14
C ARG A 27 2.83 9.61 2.87
N GLU A 28 2.36 9.59 1.63
CA GLU A 28 1.07 10.16 1.29
C GLU A 28 -0.01 9.52 2.18
N GLU A 29 -0.79 10.36 2.85
CA GLU A 29 -1.86 9.90 3.72
C GLU A 29 -2.91 9.19 2.88
N ILE A 30 -3.24 7.95 3.25
CA ILE A 30 -4.27 7.19 2.56
C ILE A 30 -5.60 7.63 3.15
N ASP A 31 -6.47 8.23 2.33
CA ASP A 31 -7.86 8.45 2.69
C ASP A 31 -8.59 7.11 2.80
N VAL A 32 -8.65 6.60 4.02
CA VAL A 32 -9.28 5.31 4.33
C VAL A 32 -10.79 5.32 4.06
N ALA A 33 -11.46 6.48 4.11
CA ALA A 33 -12.90 6.58 3.88
C ALA A 33 -13.25 6.43 2.40
N ALA A 34 -12.34 6.82 1.51
CA ALA A 34 -12.47 6.64 0.07
C ALA A 34 -12.13 5.21 -0.41
N LEU A 35 -11.69 4.31 0.48
CA LEU A 35 -11.34 2.94 0.09
C LEU A 35 -12.58 2.04 0.01
N GLY A 36 -12.71 1.35 -1.13
CA GLY A 36 -13.76 0.36 -1.36
C GLY A 36 -15.09 0.97 -1.82
N PRO A 37 -16.10 0.10 -2.09
CA PRO A 37 -17.42 0.55 -2.52
C PRO A 37 -18.09 1.45 -1.47
N GLN A 38 -18.70 2.53 -1.93
CA GLN A 38 -19.40 3.49 -1.08
C GLN A 38 -20.84 3.04 -0.81
N VAL A 39 -21.47 3.60 0.23
CA VAL A 39 -22.87 3.29 0.54
C VAL A 39 -23.78 3.66 -0.64
N GLY A 40 -24.56 2.69 -1.11
CA GLY A 40 -25.44 2.83 -2.27
C GLY A 40 -24.77 2.46 -3.60
N GLU A 41 -23.47 2.24 -3.63
CA GLU A 41 -22.79 1.65 -4.79
C GLU A 41 -23.01 0.13 -4.85
N GLN A 42 -23.02 -0.39 -6.06
CA GLN A 42 -23.11 -1.84 -6.28
C GLN A 42 -21.77 -2.50 -5.96
N ILE A 43 -21.82 -3.59 -5.20
CA ILE A 43 -20.64 -4.42 -4.95
C ILE A 43 -20.21 -5.10 -6.26
N PRO A 44 -18.90 -5.07 -6.61
CA PRO A 44 -18.40 -5.80 -7.77
C PRO A 44 -18.66 -7.31 -7.68
N GLU A 45 -18.98 -7.92 -8.81
CA GLU A 45 -19.11 -9.38 -8.90
C GLU A 45 -17.77 -10.08 -8.59
N PHE A 46 -17.86 -11.25 -7.97
CA PHE A 46 -16.70 -12.11 -7.73
C PHE A 46 -17.06 -13.59 -7.90
N ALA A 47 -16.04 -14.39 -8.17
CA ALA A 47 -16.11 -15.85 -8.15
C ALA A 47 -14.80 -16.37 -7.54
N LEU A 48 -14.83 -16.67 -6.24
CA LEU A 48 -13.63 -17.00 -5.46
C LEU A 48 -13.79 -18.34 -4.75
N PRO A 49 -12.73 -19.16 -4.66
CA PRO A 49 -12.78 -20.40 -3.90
C PRO A 49 -12.85 -20.11 -2.39
N ASP A 50 -13.70 -20.85 -1.70
CA ASP A 50 -13.73 -20.89 -0.24
C ASP A 50 -12.62 -21.81 0.33
N GLN A 51 -12.63 -22.01 1.64
CA GLN A 51 -11.65 -22.84 2.35
C GLN A 51 -11.64 -24.31 1.93
N ASN A 52 -12.72 -24.79 1.29
CA ASN A 52 -12.84 -26.14 0.77
C ASN A 52 -12.58 -26.20 -0.75
N GLY A 53 -12.21 -25.07 -1.37
CA GLY A 53 -12.03 -24.95 -2.82
C GLY A 53 -13.33 -24.84 -3.60
N THR A 54 -14.48 -24.67 -2.93
CA THR A 54 -15.77 -24.47 -3.62
C THR A 54 -15.87 -23.02 -4.06
N VAL A 55 -16.17 -22.79 -5.34
CA VAL A 55 -16.34 -21.43 -5.85
C VAL A 55 -17.64 -20.83 -5.31
N GLN A 56 -17.51 -19.65 -4.68
CA GLN A 56 -18.61 -18.82 -4.21
C GLN A 56 -18.70 -17.55 -5.05
N THR A 57 -19.92 -17.07 -5.29
CA THR A 57 -20.20 -15.80 -5.95
C THR A 57 -20.95 -14.86 -5.01
N LEU A 58 -21.13 -13.60 -5.41
CA LEU A 58 -21.95 -12.66 -4.64
C LEU A 58 -23.39 -13.17 -4.46
N GLU A 59 -23.96 -13.75 -5.52
CA GLU A 59 -25.32 -14.30 -5.51
C GLU A 59 -25.42 -15.52 -4.59
N SER A 60 -24.40 -16.40 -4.59
CA SER A 60 -24.45 -17.63 -3.79
C SER A 60 -24.39 -17.38 -2.28
N ILE A 61 -23.79 -16.27 -1.86
CA ILE A 61 -23.67 -15.90 -0.44
C ILE A 61 -24.80 -14.97 0.05
N MET A 62 -25.65 -14.48 -0.85
CA MET A 62 -26.72 -13.54 -0.50
C MET A 62 -27.86 -14.25 0.24
N GLY A 63 -28.19 -13.78 1.45
CA GLY A 63 -29.36 -14.21 2.20
C GLY A 63 -30.55 -13.26 2.04
N GLU A 64 -31.67 -13.57 2.71
CA GLU A 64 -32.87 -12.71 2.75
C GLU A 64 -32.56 -11.30 3.31
N GLU A 65 -31.62 -11.22 4.25
CA GLU A 65 -31.16 -9.98 4.91
C GLU A 65 -29.86 -9.42 4.30
N GLY A 66 -29.43 -9.96 3.15
CA GLY A 66 -28.19 -9.58 2.49
C GLY A 66 -26.97 -10.42 2.90
N ALA A 67 -25.77 -9.89 2.64
CA ALA A 67 -24.49 -10.53 2.91
C ALA A 67 -23.50 -9.57 3.59
N MET A 68 -22.61 -10.12 4.42
CA MET A 68 -21.50 -9.38 5.03
C MET A 68 -20.17 -9.85 4.46
N ILE A 69 -19.40 -8.93 3.88
CA ILE A 69 -18.09 -9.20 3.29
C ILE A 69 -17.02 -8.54 4.18
N VAL A 70 -16.10 -9.34 4.73
CA VAL A 70 -15.04 -8.86 5.62
C VAL A 70 -13.67 -9.07 4.95
N PHE A 71 -12.99 -7.98 4.66
CA PHE A 71 -11.61 -8.01 4.20
C PHE A 71 -10.68 -8.00 5.40
N HIS A 72 -9.86 -9.03 5.55
CA HIS A 72 -8.80 -9.06 6.53
C HIS A 72 -7.49 -9.50 5.88
N ARG A 73 -6.38 -9.00 6.40
CA ARG A 73 -5.05 -9.52 6.09
C ARG A 73 -4.46 -10.11 7.36
N SER A 74 -3.95 -11.33 7.30
CA SER A 74 -3.19 -11.89 8.40
C SER A 74 -1.92 -11.08 8.62
N ALA A 75 -1.44 -11.01 9.86
CA ALA A 75 -0.10 -10.56 10.15
C ALA A 75 0.79 -11.79 10.28
N ASP A 76 1.83 -11.88 9.46
CA ASP A 76 2.96 -12.75 9.75
C ASP A 76 3.69 -12.09 10.93
N TRP A 77 3.70 -12.78 12.07
CA TRP A 77 4.39 -12.34 13.28
C TRP A 77 5.78 -12.95 13.36
#